data_AF-A0A1Z1GEK5-F1
#
_entry.id   AF-A0A1Z1GEK5-F1
#
_cell.length_a   1.000
_cell.length_b   1.000
_cell.length_c   1.000
_cell.angle_alpha   90.00
_cell.angle_beta   90.00
_cell.angle_gamma   90.00
#
_symmetry.space_group_name_H-M   'P 1'
#
loop_
_entity.id
_entity.type
_entity.pdbx_description
1 polymer ?
#
loop_
_entity_poly.entity_id
_entity_poly.type
_entity_poly.pdbx_seq_one_letter_code
_entity_poly.pdbx_strand_id
1 'polypeptide(L)'
;WSKDFFDALADYFQHASILSLAARYGSYTALFVLVIVCNNWLKKKLIIRCRIEMTHKFEQAWLARSAHYRLSLRGEPDNPDQRIAEDIRLLIEQSLELLLSLLQNITYFFSFIVILWRLSGVQTFSIGGHSVTIYGYLVWIALGYALVSSIFAHIFGHRLHALNVKKQRAEADYRTTLLRVRENTEQIALYQGENAEQTRMQQRFQSIVHNWRRLMSQEFRLETFTTSYFRLGLMIPVFAVLPVYLTHQISLGAIMQARAAFGYVLDAFGWFVDSYRQLVAWSATIERLWTFQQNLHQLPTP
;
A
#
# COMPACT_ATOMS: atom_id res chain seq x y z
N TRP A 1 9.06 23.35 14.04
CA TRP A 1 9.38 22.60 15.28
C TRP A 1 10.66 21.81 15.16
N SER A 2 10.73 20.75 14.33
CA SER A 2 11.93 19.89 14.27
C SER A 2 13.21 20.68 13.98
N LYS A 3 13.18 21.60 13.00
CA LYS A 3 14.29 22.54 12.75
C LYS A 3 14.71 23.28 14.02
N ASP A 4 13.80 24.05 14.61
CA ASP A 4 14.08 24.86 15.81
C ASP A 4 14.56 24.01 17.02
N PHE A 5 14.09 22.77 17.15
CA PHE A 5 14.56 21.86 18.20
C PHE A 5 16.01 21.45 18.01
N PHE A 6 16.39 21.04 16.80
CA PHE A 6 17.77 20.66 16.51
C PHE A 6 18.71 21.87 16.49
N ASP A 7 18.21 23.05 16.11
CA ASP A 7 18.95 24.30 16.21
C ASP A 7 19.20 24.66 17.69
N ALA A 8 18.17 24.57 18.54
CA ALA A 8 18.32 24.75 19.99
C ALA A 8 19.25 23.72 20.63
N LEU A 9 19.20 22.46 20.18
CA LEU A 9 20.06 21.39 20.68
C LEU A 9 21.54 21.64 20.34
N ALA A 10 21.83 22.06 19.10
CA ALA A 10 23.19 22.39 18.66
C ALA A 10 23.79 23.55 19.48
N ASP A 11 22.94 24.46 19.94
CA ASP A 11 23.28 25.62 20.76
C ASP A 11 23.10 25.37 22.27
N TYR A 12 22.96 24.11 22.70
CA TYR A 12 22.80 23.72 24.11
C TYR A 12 21.66 24.47 24.85
N PHE A 13 20.60 24.85 24.13
CA PHE A 13 19.47 25.63 24.64
C PHE A 13 19.84 27.00 25.24
N GLN A 14 20.93 27.62 24.81
CA GLN A 14 21.32 28.96 25.28
C GLN A 14 20.27 30.02 24.92
N HIS A 15 19.72 29.96 23.70
CA HIS A 15 18.76 30.96 23.20
C HIS A 15 17.29 30.50 23.19
N ALA A 16 17.03 29.21 23.38
CA ALA A 16 15.69 28.64 23.22
C ALA A 16 15.19 28.00 24.52
N SER A 17 13.96 28.35 24.92
CA SER A 17 13.32 27.76 26.11
C SER A 17 12.81 26.34 25.84
N ILE A 18 13.32 25.37 26.61
CA ILE A 18 12.89 23.96 26.57
C ILE A 18 11.38 23.85 26.77
N LEU A 19 10.81 24.58 27.74
CA LEU A 19 9.38 24.54 28.05
C LEU A 19 8.53 25.02 26.87
N SER A 20 8.96 26.07 26.17
CA SER A 20 8.25 26.58 25.00
C SER A 20 8.25 25.60 23.83
N LEU A 21 9.38 24.92 23.59
CA LEU A 21 9.47 23.88 22.57
C LEU A 21 8.64 22.66 22.95
N ALA A 22 8.69 22.23 24.21
CA ALA A 22 7.90 21.11 24.71
C ALA A 22 6.39 21.39 24.61
N ALA A 23 5.95 22.59 25.01
CA ALA A 23 4.55 23.00 24.89
C ALA A 23 4.07 23.01 23.43
N ARG A 24 4.89 23.55 22.52
CA ARG A 24 4.59 23.56 21.08
C ARG A 24 4.59 22.15 20.47
N TYR A 25 5.46 21.25 20.92
CA TYR A 25 5.43 19.85 20.52
C TYR A 25 4.15 19.15 21.00
N GLY A 26 3.79 19.38 22.26
CA GLY A 26 2.57 18.87 22.87
C GLY A 26 1.32 19.35 22.13
N SER A 27 1.27 20.64 21.76
CA SER A 27 0.13 21.18 21.01
C SER A 27 0.02 20.60 19.61
N TYR A 28 1.13 20.46 18.87
CA TYR A 28 1.12 19.80 17.56
C TYR A 28 0.74 18.32 17.67
N THR A 29 1.21 17.62 18.70
CA THR A 29 0.84 16.22 18.94
C THR A 29 -0.64 16.08 19.28
N ALA A 30 -1.18 16.94 20.14
CA ALA A 30 -2.60 16.95 20.48
C ALA A 30 -3.47 17.23 19.24
N LEU A 31 -3.08 18.21 18.41
CA LEU A 31 -3.77 18.49 17.15
C LEU A 31 -3.68 17.31 16.17
N PHE A 32 -2.51 16.70 16.02
CA PHE A 32 -2.30 15.55 15.15
C PHE A 32 -3.17 14.35 15.57
N VAL A 33 -3.20 14.04 16.88
CA VAL A 33 -4.06 12.98 17.44
C VAL A 33 -5.52 13.30 17.19
N LEU A 34 -5.96 14.54 17.45
CA LEU A 34 -7.34 14.97 17.20
C LEU A 34 -7.73 14.77 15.73
N VAL A 35 -6.89 15.23 14.80
CA VAL A 35 -7.13 15.10 13.36
C VAL A 35 -7.22 13.62 12.95
N ILE A 36 -6.32 12.76 13.43
CA ILE A 36 -6.35 11.33 13.11
C ILE A 36 -7.61 10.66 13.66
N VAL A 37 -7.96 10.93 14.91
CA VAL A 37 -9.15 10.35 15.55
C VAL A 37 -10.42 10.80 14.83
N CYS A 38 -10.55 12.09 14.52
CA CYS A 38 -11.66 12.64 13.75
C CYS A 38 -11.73 12.05 12.34
N ASN A 39 -10.60 11.96 11.63
CA ASN A 39 -10.54 11.36 10.29
C ASN A 39 -10.98 9.89 10.31
N ASN A 40 -10.49 9.11 11.27
CA ASN A 40 -10.87 7.70 11.41
C ASN A 40 -12.36 7.53 11.74
N TRP A 41 -12.91 8.40 12.60
CA TRP A 41 -14.33 8.39 12.93
C TRP A 41 -15.20 8.78 11.72
N LEU A 42 -14.82 9.83 11.00
CA LEU A 42 -15.48 10.27 9.77
C LEU A 42 -15.42 9.20 8.67
N LYS A 43 -14.26 8.55 8.49
CA LYS A 43 -14.08 7.42 7.57
C LYS A 43 -15.07 6.31 7.88
N LYS A 44 -15.16 5.87 9.14
CA LYS A 44 -16.11 4.82 9.57
C LYS A 44 -17.57 5.24 9.36
N LYS A 45 -17.91 6.49 9.66
CA LYS A 45 -19.27 7.04 9.44
C LYS A 45 -19.64 7.05 7.96
N LEU A 46 -18.70 7.41 7.08
CA LEU A 46 -18.91 7.39 5.64
C LEU A 46 -19.07 5.96 5.11
N ILE A 47 -18.22 5.02 5.57
CA ILE A 47 -18.31 3.60 5.20
C ILE A 47 -19.71 3.06 5.50
N ILE A 48 -20.22 3.23 6.73
CA ILE A 48 -21.52 2.67 7.08
C ILE A 48 -22.66 3.35 6.31
N ARG A 49 -22.59 4.67 6.09
CA ARG A 49 -23.60 5.39 5.29
C ARG A 49 -23.64 4.89 3.86
N CYS A 50 -22.49 4.77 3.20
CA CYS A 50 -22.41 4.21 1.85
C CYS A 50 -22.89 2.76 1.81
N ARG A 51 -22.58 1.96 2.84
CA ARG A 51 -22.97 0.55 2.91
C ARG A 51 -24.48 0.40 3.02
N ILE A 52 -25.14 1.18 3.88
CA ILE A 52 -26.60 1.20 3.99
C ILE A 52 -27.24 1.47 2.63
N GLU A 53 -26.83 2.53 1.95
CA GLU A 53 -27.40 2.92 0.66
C GLU A 53 -27.17 1.86 -0.43
N MET A 54 -25.95 1.33 -0.51
CA MET A 54 -25.58 0.38 -1.56
C MET A 54 -26.21 -0.99 -1.34
N THR A 55 -26.17 -1.51 -0.10
CA THR A 55 -26.84 -2.77 0.25
C THR A 55 -28.33 -2.69 -0.03
N HIS A 56 -29.01 -1.61 0.38
CA HIS A 56 -30.44 -1.43 0.12
C HIS A 56 -30.77 -1.42 -1.38
N LYS A 57 -29.96 -0.75 -2.21
CA LYS A 57 -30.15 -0.75 -3.68
C LYS A 57 -30.00 -2.15 -4.30
N PHE A 58 -28.98 -2.91 -3.88
CA PHE A 58 -28.75 -4.26 -4.39
C PHE A 58 -29.81 -5.25 -3.90
N GLU A 59 -30.24 -5.16 -2.65
CA GLU A 59 -31.35 -5.96 -2.12
C GLU A 59 -32.66 -5.69 -2.87
N GLN A 60 -32.99 -4.41 -3.09
CA GLN A 60 -34.16 -4.03 -3.88
C GLN A 60 -34.09 -4.58 -5.30
N ALA A 61 -32.95 -4.44 -5.98
CA ALA A 61 -32.77 -4.96 -7.34
C ALA A 61 -32.86 -6.49 -7.40
N TRP A 62 -32.32 -7.18 -6.39
CA TRP A 62 -32.31 -8.64 -6.31
C TRP A 62 -33.70 -9.23 -5.97
N LEU A 63 -34.49 -8.55 -5.14
CA LEU A 63 -35.86 -8.96 -4.82
C LEU A 63 -36.88 -8.50 -5.87
N ALA A 64 -36.59 -7.45 -6.64
CA ALA A 64 -37.49 -6.92 -7.65
C ALA A 64 -37.85 -7.97 -8.70
N ARG A 65 -39.16 -8.08 -9.01
CA ARG A 65 -39.70 -8.96 -10.08
C ARG A 65 -39.23 -10.41 -9.95
N SER A 66 -39.04 -10.89 -8.72
CA SER A 66 -38.53 -12.23 -8.42
C SER A 66 -37.18 -12.54 -9.07
N ALA A 67 -36.32 -11.52 -9.21
CA ALA A 67 -35.00 -11.65 -9.84
C ALA A 67 -34.14 -12.72 -9.15
N HIS A 68 -34.15 -12.80 -7.82
CA HIS A 68 -33.49 -13.85 -7.04
C HIS A 68 -33.82 -15.27 -7.53
N TYR A 69 -35.08 -15.56 -7.81
CA TYR A 69 -35.52 -16.86 -8.31
C TYR A 69 -35.11 -17.08 -9.79
N ARG A 70 -35.31 -16.07 -10.63
CA ARG A 70 -34.99 -16.17 -12.08
C ARG A 70 -33.49 -16.30 -12.35
N LEU A 71 -32.65 -15.71 -11.49
CA LEU A 71 -31.20 -15.89 -11.51
C LEU A 71 -30.82 -17.33 -11.18
N SER A 72 -31.45 -17.92 -10.15
CA SER A 72 -31.22 -19.31 -9.76
C SER A 72 -31.52 -20.31 -10.89
N LEU A 73 -32.56 -20.03 -11.69
CA LEU A 73 -32.94 -20.86 -12.85
C LEU A 73 -31.92 -20.87 -14.00
N ARG A 74 -31.02 -19.90 -14.09
CA ARG A 74 -30.01 -19.81 -15.17
C ARG A 74 -28.74 -20.61 -14.90
N GLY A 75 -28.68 -21.35 -13.80
CA GLY A 75 -27.49 -22.08 -13.38
C GLY A 75 -26.49 -21.14 -12.71
N GLU A 76 -26.42 -21.21 -11.39
CA GLU A 76 -25.54 -20.38 -10.57
C GLU A 76 -24.06 -20.72 -10.79
N PRO A 77 -23.22 -19.68 -10.84
CA PRO A 77 -21.95 -19.74 -10.11
C PRO A 77 -21.74 -18.56 -9.16
N ASP A 78 -22.69 -17.62 -9.06
CA ASP A 78 -22.47 -16.33 -8.41
C ASP A 78 -23.31 -16.21 -7.12
N ASN A 79 -22.71 -16.55 -5.97
CA ASN A 79 -23.31 -16.49 -4.62
C ASN A 79 -23.81 -15.06 -4.31
N PRO A 80 -25.11 -14.73 -4.51
CA PRO A 80 -25.59 -13.34 -4.43
C PRO A 80 -25.57 -12.81 -2.99
N ASP A 81 -25.74 -13.70 -2.02
CA ASP A 81 -25.54 -13.45 -0.59
C ASP A 81 -24.11 -12.96 -0.30
N GLN A 82 -23.09 -13.63 -0.86
CA GLN A 82 -21.69 -13.22 -0.72
C GLN A 82 -21.45 -11.87 -1.42
N ARG A 83 -22.04 -11.62 -2.59
CA ARG A 83 -21.92 -10.34 -3.30
C ARG A 83 -22.48 -9.19 -2.45
N ILE A 84 -23.68 -9.34 -1.93
CA ILE A 84 -24.36 -8.30 -1.14
C ILE A 84 -23.70 -8.09 0.22
N ALA A 85 -23.34 -9.17 0.94
CA ALA A 85 -22.81 -9.07 2.30
C ALA A 85 -21.33 -8.63 2.33
N GLU A 86 -20.50 -9.23 1.48
CA GLU A 86 -19.05 -9.11 1.55
C GLU A 86 -18.48 -8.20 0.45
N ASP A 87 -18.86 -8.39 -0.81
CA ASP A 87 -18.26 -7.58 -1.89
C ASP A 87 -18.67 -6.10 -1.79
N ILE A 88 -19.91 -5.77 -1.41
CA ILE A 88 -20.32 -4.37 -1.15
C ILE A 88 -19.46 -3.75 -0.04
N ARG A 89 -19.24 -4.49 1.05
CA ARG A 89 -18.41 -4.05 2.19
C ARG A 89 -16.98 -3.78 1.72
N LEU A 90 -16.37 -4.75 1.04
CA LEU A 90 -15.02 -4.67 0.51
C LEU A 90 -14.88 -3.49 -0.46
N LEU A 91 -15.84 -3.31 -1.38
CA LEU A 91 -15.81 -2.21 -2.33
C LEU A 91 -15.72 -0.86 -1.61
N ILE A 92 -16.61 -0.63 -0.64
CA ILE A 92 -16.71 0.67 0.05
C ILE A 92 -15.47 0.92 0.90
N GLU A 93 -15.05 -0.07 1.69
CA GLU A 93 -13.87 0.04 2.55
C GLU A 93 -12.60 0.29 1.72
N GLN A 94 -12.36 -0.53 0.69
CA GLN A 94 -11.17 -0.43 -0.17
C GLN A 94 -11.18 0.85 -1.01
N SER A 95 -12.33 1.24 -1.57
CA SER A 95 -12.42 2.49 -2.35
C SER A 95 -12.05 3.70 -1.49
N LEU A 96 -12.61 3.78 -0.28
CA LEU A 96 -12.36 4.91 0.60
C LEU A 96 -10.93 4.90 1.15
N GLU A 97 -10.38 3.73 1.45
CA GLU A 97 -8.98 3.60 1.86
C GLU A 97 -8.00 4.02 0.77
N LEU A 98 -8.17 3.50 -0.45
CA LEU A 98 -7.35 3.86 -1.61
C LEU A 98 -7.44 5.35 -1.95
N LEU A 99 -8.65 5.92 -1.92
CA LEU A 99 -8.86 7.34 -2.19
C LEU A 99 -8.18 8.22 -1.15
N LEU A 100 -8.41 7.94 0.15
CA LEU A 100 -7.84 8.74 1.23
C LEU A 100 -6.31 8.60 1.29
N SER A 101 -5.78 7.39 1.07
CA SER A 101 -4.33 7.17 1.06
C SER A 101 -3.67 7.86 -0.13
N LEU A 102 -4.29 7.84 -1.31
CA LEU A 102 -3.80 8.56 -2.49
C LEU A 102 -3.80 10.07 -2.25
N LEU A 103 -4.88 10.64 -1.71
CA LEU A 103 -4.98 12.06 -1.40
C LEU A 103 -3.93 12.49 -0.37
N GLN A 104 -3.73 11.68 0.68
CA GLN A 104 -2.68 11.92 1.67
C GLN A 104 -1.29 11.88 1.02
N ASN A 105 -1.04 10.88 0.17
CA ASN A 105 0.22 10.72 -0.54
C ASN A 105 0.55 11.92 -1.44
N ILE A 106 -0.42 12.36 -2.25
CA ILE A 106 -0.30 13.53 -3.11
C ILE A 106 -0.05 14.79 -2.29
N THR A 107 -0.79 14.97 -1.19
CA THR A 107 -0.63 16.14 -0.30
C THR A 107 0.76 16.19 0.31
N TYR A 108 1.27 15.06 0.80
CA TYR A 108 2.62 14.96 1.34
C TYR A 108 3.67 15.22 0.26
N PHE A 109 3.54 14.59 -0.91
CA PHE A 109 4.45 14.79 -2.03
C PHE A 109 4.62 16.28 -2.37
N PHE A 110 3.53 17.00 -2.63
CA PHE A 110 3.61 18.42 -2.96
C PHE A 110 4.10 19.28 -1.78
N SER A 111 3.63 19.01 -0.56
CA SER A 111 4.06 19.76 0.64
C SER A 111 5.56 19.64 0.88
N PHE A 112 6.11 18.42 0.77
CA PHE A 112 7.52 18.17 1.01
C PHE A 112 8.42 18.56 -0.17
N ILE A 113 7.92 18.55 -1.41
CA ILE A 113 8.60 19.19 -2.53
C ILE A 113 8.74 20.70 -2.27
N VAL A 114 7.68 21.38 -1.85
CA VAL A 114 7.75 22.82 -1.55
C VAL A 114 8.72 23.10 -0.40
N ILE A 115 8.75 22.26 0.64
CA ILE A 115 9.71 22.37 1.75
C ILE A 115 11.15 22.16 1.24
N LEU A 116 11.41 21.12 0.45
CA LEU A 116 12.72 20.87 -0.15
C LEU A 116 13.15 22.02 -1.05
N TRP A 117 12.25 22.55 -1.87
CA TRP A 117 12.54 23.67 -2.75
C TRP A 117 12.97 24.90 -1.96
N ARG A 118 12.25 25.23 -0.87
CA ARG A 118 12.60 26.35 0.03
C ARG A 118 13.93 26.13 0.74
N LEU A 119 14.23 24.90 1.16
CA LEU A 119 15.49 24.56 1.84
C LEU A 119 16.69 24.49 0.89
N SER A 120 16.45 24.12 -0.36
CA SER A 120 17.50 23.91 -1.35
C SER A 120 18.20 25.20 -1.77
N GLY A 121 17.55 26.36 -1.60
CA GLY A 121 18.10 27.66 -1.95
C GLY A 121 18.58 27.73 -3.41
N VAL A 122 19.59 28.56 -3.63
CA VAL A 122 20.31 28.70 -4.91
C VAL A 122 21.73 28.22 -4.67
N GLN A 123 22.12 27.11 -5.30
CA GLN A 123 23.50 26.62 -5.20
C GLN A 123 24.20 26.70 -6.54
N THR A 124 25.39 27.27 -6.52
CA THR A 124 26.30 27.33 -7.67
C THR A 124 27.29 26.19 -7.55
N PHE A 125 27.15 25.18 -8.41
CA PHE A 125 28.12 24.11 -8.51
C PHE A 125 29.15 24.48 -9.57
N SER A 126 30.44 24.49 -9.21
CA SER A 126 31.52 24.59 -10.20
C SER A 126 31.86 23.17 -10.66
N ILE A 127 31.38 22.77 -11.83
CA ILE A 127 31.69 21.48 -12.45
C ILE A 127 32.53 21.75 -13.70
N GLY A 128 33.77 21.26 -13.72
CA GLY A 128 34.66 21.38 -14.88
C GLY A 128 35.03 22.82 -15.25
N GLY A 129 35.07 23.75 -14.29
CA GLY A 129 35.39 25.17 -14.55
C GLY A 129 34.21 26.05 -14.96
N HIS A 130 33.01 25.49 -15.10
CA HIS A 130 31.77 26.24 -15.35
C HIS A 130 30.89 26.28 -14.09
N SER A 131 30.44 27.48 -13.71
CA SER A 131 29.49 27.67 -12.61
C SER A 131 28.07 27.41 -13.09
N VAL A 132 27.48 26.28 -12.68
CA VAL A 132 26.08 25.93 -12.94
C VAL A 132 25.26 26.24 -11.70
N THR A 133 24.35 27.20 -11.81
CA THR A 133 23.42 27.56 -10.75
C THR A 133 22.17 26.68 -10.85
N ILE A 134 21.98 25.77 -9.89
CA ILE A 134 20.80 24.89 -9.86
C ILE A 134 19.87 25.35 -8.73
N TYR A 135 18.68 25.80 -9.13
CA TYR A 135 17.58 26.08 -8.22
C TYR A 135 16.91 24.75 -7.84
N GLY A 136 16.66 24.53 -6.55
CA GLY A 136 15.95 23.33 -6.11
C GLY A 136 16.74 22.03 -6.29
N TYR A 137 18.07 22.06 -6.27
CA TYR A 137 18.93 20.88 -6.49
C TYR A 137 18.54 19.66 -5.63
N LEU A 138 18.09 19.85 -4.38
CA LEU A 138 17.62 18.75 -3.52
C LEU A 138 16.37 18.06 -4.05
N VAL A 139 15.48 18.80 -4.71
CA VAL A 139 14.28 18.24 -5.36
C VAL A 139 14.71 17.36 -6.52
N TRP A 140 15.62 17.83 -7.37
CA TRP A 140 16.12 17.05 -8.51
C TRP A 140 16.86 15.77 -8.06
N ILE A 141 17.67 15.85 -7.00
CA ILE A 141 18.32 14.67 -6.41
C ILE A 141 17.26 13.70 -5.87
N ALA A 142 16.24 14.21 -5.16
CA ALA A 142 15.17 13.37 -4.62
C ALA A 142 14.39 12.67 -5.73
N LEU A 143 13.97 13.40 -6.76
CA LEU A 143 13.23 12.86 -7.89
C LEU A 143 14.07 11.86 -8.69
N GLY A 144 15.34 12.16 -8.96
CA GLY A 144 16.24 11.26 -9.67
C GLY A 144 16.49 9.96 -8.89
N TYR A 145 16.75 10.08 -7.58
CA TYR A 145 16.96 8.92 -6.72
C TYR A 145 15.69 8.07 -6.60
N ALA A 146 14.52 8.71 -6.42
CA ALA A 146 13.24 8.03 -6.37
C ALA A 146 12.90 7.32 -7.68
N LEU A 147 13.18 7.93 -8.84
CA LEU A 147 12.96 7.32 -10.13
C LEU A 147 13.81 6.06 -10.31
N VAL A 148 15.11 6.15 -9.99
CA VAL A 148 16.03 5.01 -10.06
C VAL A 148 15.58 3.90 -9.11
N SER A 149 15.24 4.24 -7.87
CA SER A 149 14.80 3.24 -6.89
C SER A 149 13.47 2.59 -7.28
N SER A 150 12.51 3.33 -7.85
CA SER A 150 11.27 2.77 -8.38
C SER A 150 11.51 1.77 -9.52
N ILE A 151 12.45 2.07 -10.43
CA ILE A 151 12.82 1.14 -11.52
C ILE A 151 13.38 -0.16 -10.94
N PHE A 152 14.34 -0.07 -10.01
CA PHE A 152 14.91 -1.26 -9.39
C PHE A 152 13.87 -2.04 -8.56
N ALA A 153 13.02 -1.35 -7.79
CA ALA A 153 11.94 -1.98 -7.04
C ALA A 153 10.99 -2.74 -7.97
N HIS A 154 10.64 -2.17 -9.13
CA HIS A 154 9.86 -2.86 -10.15
C HIS A 154 10.58 -4.11 -10.68
N ILE A 155 11.88 -4.02 -10.99
CA ILE A 155 12.69 -5.16 -11.45
C ILE A 155 12.72 -6.28 -10.40
N PHE A 156 12.91 -5.98 -9.12
CA PHE A 156 12.90 -7.00 -8.07
C PHE A 156 11.48 -7.55 -7.80
N GLY A 157 10.45 -6.71 -7.93
CA GLY A 157 9.05 -7.03 -7.61
C GLY A 157 8.24 -7.71 -8.71
N HIS A 158 8.54 -7.52 -10.00
CA HIS A 158 7.65 -7.97 -11.11
C HIS A 158 7.31 -9.47 -11.08
N ARG A 159 8.25 -10.33 -10.65
CA ARG A 159 8.04 -11.80 -10.56
C ARG A 159 7.13 -12.22 -9.41
N LEU A 160 6.90 -11.35 -8.43
CA LEU A 160 6.10 -11.67 -7.25
C LEU A 160 4.64 -11.95 -7.62
N HIS A 161 4.12 -11.26 -8.63
CA HIS A 161 2.76 -11.49 -9.14
C HIS A 161 2.60 -12.93 -9.67
N ALA A 162 3.48 -13.37 -10.56
CA ALA A 162 3.42 -14.72 -11.13
C ALA A 162 3.57 -15.82 -10.06
N LEU A 163 4.38 -15.59 -9.01
CA LEU A 163 4.53 -16.53 -7.90
C LEU A 163 3.28 -16.58 -6.99
N ASN A 164 2.60 -15.45 -6.80
CA ASN A 164 1.33 -15.41 -6.06
C ASN A 164 0.20 -16.13 -6.82
N VAL A 165 0.13 -15.98 -8.14
CA VAL A 165 -0.82 -16.76 -8.96
C VAL A 165 -0.52 -18.26 -8.86
N LYS A 166 0.76 -18.66 -8.92
CA LYS A 166 1.17 -20.06 -8.73
C LYS A 166 0.85 -20.58 -7.33
N LYS A 167 0.96 -19.74 -6.30
CA LYS A 167 0.57 -20.08 -4.91
C LYS A 167 -0.91 -20.44 -4.85
N GLN A 168 -1.79 -19.58 -5.36
CA GLN A 168 -3.23 -19.80 -5.35
C GLN A 168 -3.60 -21.10 -6.09
N ARG A 169 -2.99 -21.36 -7.25
CA ARG A 169 -3.20 -22.60 -8.01
C ARG A 169 -2.75 -23.85 -7.23
N ALA A 170 -1.55 -23.82 -6.65
CA ALA A 170 -1.03 -24.95 -5.89
C ALA A 170 -1.87 -25.26 -4.64
N GLU A 171 -2.37 -24.23 -3.94
CA GLU A 171 -3.29 -24.41 -2.80
C GLU A 171 -4.66 -24.95 -3.24
N ALA A 172 -5.19 -24.48 -4.37
CA ALA A 172 -6.43 -24.99 -4.94
C ALA A 172 -6.31 -26.48 -5.30
N ASP A 173 -5.24 -26.87 -6.00
CA ASP A 173 -4.98 -28.27 -6.38
C ASP A 173 -4.86 -29.20 -5.16
N TYR A 174 -4.21 -28.73 -4.10
CA TYR A 174 -4.11 -29.46 -2.84
C TYR A 174 -5.47 -29.62 -2.17
N ARG A 175 -6.28 -28.53 -2.11
CA ARG A 175 -7.64 -28.58 -1.58
C ARG A 175 -8.54 -29.52 -2.38
N THR A 176 -8.45 -29.53 -3.70
CA THR A 176 -9.18 -30.48 -4.55
C THR A 176 -8.78 -31.92 -4.26
N THR A 177 -7.49 -32.18 -3.99
CA THR A 177 -7.01 -33.52 -3.62
C THR A 177 -7.63 -33.97 -2.29
N LEU A 178 -7.69 -33.09 -1.29
CA LEU A 178 -8.34 -33.37 0.00
C LEU A 178 -9.84 -33.64 -0.14
N LEU A 179 -10.53 -32.87 -1.00
CA LEU A 179 -11.96 -33.07 -1.27
C LEU A 179 -12.22 -34.46 -1.88
N ARG A 180 -11.36 -34.91 -2.82
CA ARG A 180 -11.47 -36.26 -3.41
C ARG A 180 -11.31 -37.37 -2.38
N VAL A 181 -10.37 -37.23 -1.44
CA VAL A 181 -10.20 -38.19 -0.34
C VAL A 181 -11.48 -38.27 0.48
N ARG A 182 -12.06 -37.12 0.84
CA ARG A 182 -13.33 -37.07 1.58
C ARG A 182 -14.49 -37.72 0.82
N GLU A 183 -14.61 -37.44 -0.47
CA GLU A 183 -15.67 -38.00 -1.33
C GLU A 183 -15.54 -39.51 -1.54
N ASN A 184 -14.34 -40.08 -1.45
CA ASN A 184 -14.08 -41.50 -1.70
C ASN A 184 -13.62 -42.26 -0.45
N THR A 185 -14.01 -41.80 0.74
CA THR A 185 -13.55 -42.34 2.03
C THR A 185 -13.83 -43.84 2.17
N GLU A 186 -15.01 -44.30 1.76
CA GLU A 186 -15.40 -45.72 1.83
C GLU A 186 -14.51 -46.60 0.95
N GLN A 187 -14.24 -46.17 -0.28
CA GLN A 187 -13.36 -46.90 -1.20
C GLN A 187 -11.94 -46.98 -0.64
N ILE A 188 -11.42 -45.87 -0.09
CA ILE A 188 -10.09 -45.83 0.50
C ILE A 188 -9.99 -46.83 1.67
N ALA A 189 -10.99 -46.86 2.56
CA ALA A 189 -11.03 -47.78 3.70
C ALA A 189 -11.17 -49.25 3.27
N LEU A 190 -12.01 -49.53 2.27
CA LEU A 190 -12.24 -50.88 1.75
C LEU A 190 -10.99 -51.45 1.07
N TYR A 191 -10.27 -50.63 0.31
CA TYR A 191 -9.07 -51.03 -0.42
C TYR A 191 -7.76 -50.82 0.36
N GLN A 192 -7.80 -50.36 1.62
CA GLN A 192 -6.64 -50.01 2.44
C GLN A 192 -5.67 -49.05 1.70
N GLY A 193 -6.26 -48.05 1.03
CA GLY A 193 -5.57 -47.12 0.12
C GLY A 193 -4.90 -45.93 0.80
N GLU A 194 -4.89 -45.85 2.14
CA GLU A 194 -4.50 -44.66 2.90
C GLU A 194 -3.08 -44.19 2.60
N ASN A 195 -2.11 -45.12 2.49
CA ASN A 195 -0.72 -44.79 2.16
C ASN A 195 -0.56 -44.20 0.76
N ALA A 196 -1.36 -44.67 -0.21
CA ALA A 196 -1.32 -44.17 -1.58
C ALA A 196 -1.87 -42.73 -1.66
N GLU A 197 -3.00 -42.47 -1.00
CA GLU A 197 -3.57 -41.12 -0.91
C GLU A 197 -2.69 -40.19 -0.09
N GLN A 198 -2.06 -40.66 1.00
CA GLN A 198 -1.08 -39.88 1.76
C GLN A 198 0.09 -39.43 0.87
N THR A 199 0.65 -40.35 0.08
CA THR A 199 1.75 -40.05 -0.84
C THR A 199 1.32 -39.02 -1.89
N ARG A 200 0.12 -39.16 -2.45
CA ARG A 200 -0.44 -38.20 -3.42
C ARG A 200 -0.63 -36.81 -2.80
N MET A 201 -1.18 -36.73 -1.59
CA MET A 201 -1.34 -35.48 -0.86
C MET A 201 0.02 -34.82 -0.58
N GLN A 202 1.01 -35.59 -0.13
CA GLN A 202 2.37 -35.09 0.09
C GLN A 202 3.00 -34.53 -1.19
N GLN A 203 2.87 -35.22 -2.33
CA GLN A 203 3.38 -34.73 -3.62
C GLN A 203 2.74 -33.39 -4.02
N ARG A 204 1.43 -33.24 -3.82
CA ARG A 204 0.72 -31.97 -4.08
C ARG A 204 1.20 -30.87 -3.12
N PHE A 205 1.37 -31.19 -1.85
CA PHE A 205 1.90 -30.26 -0.86
C PHE A 205 3.35 -29.83 -1.17
N GLN A 206 4.19 -30.70 -1.72
CA GLN A 206 5.55 -30.32 -2.15
C GLN A 206 5.55 -29.22 -3.22
N SER A 207 4.52 -29.16 -4.07
CA SER A 207 4.37 -28.05 -5.04
C SER A 207 4.14 -26.71 -4.33
N ILE A 208 3.38 -26.71 -3.22
CA ILE A 208 3.19 -25.53 -2.36
C ILE A 208 4.53 -25.15 -1.73
N VAL A 209 5.26 -26.10 -1.14
CA VAL A 209 6.57 -25.86 -0.50
C VAL A 209 7.58 -25.27 -1.49
N HIS A 210 7.66 -25.80 -2.71
CA HIS A 210 8.58 -25.29 -3.72
C HIS A 210 8.24 -23.86 -4.16
N ASN A 211 6.95 -23.58 -4.38
CA ASN A 211 6.51 -22.23 -4.70
C ASN A 211 6.76 -21.26 -3.53
N TRP A 212 6.52 -21.70 -2.30
CA TRP A 212 6.76 -20.94 -1.08
C TRP A 212 8.23 -20.54 -0.95
N ARG A 213 9.17 -21.47 -1.15
CA ARG A 213 10.62 -21.16 -1.14
C ARG A 213 11.01 -20.12 -2.19
N ARG A 214 10.42 -20.18 -3.39
CA ARG A 214 10.64 -19.19 -4.46
C ARG A 214 10.06 -17.82 -4.08
N LEU A 215 8.88 -17.80 -3.47
CA LEU A 215 8.24 -16.60 -2.94
C LEU A 215 9.13 -15.95 -1.88
N MET A 216 9.54 -16.70 -0.86
CA MET A 216 10.46 -16.23 0.18
C MET A 216 11.74 -15.64 -0.38
N SER A 217 12.39 -16.29 -1.35
CA SER A 217 13.63 -15.78 -1.93
C SER A 217 13.42 -14.47 -2.69
N GLN A 218 12.29 -14.31 -3.39
CA GLN A 218 11.98 -13.07 -4.08
C GLN A 218 11.55 -11.95 -3.13
N GLU A 219 10.76 -12.25 -2.10
CA GLU A 219 10.40 -11.31 -1.05
C GLU A 219 11.65 -10.83 -0.31
N PHE A 220 12.55 -11.74 0.07
CA PHE A 220 13.81 -11.40 0.70
C PHE A 220 14.66 -10.44 -0.15
N ARG A 221 14.78 -10.69 -1.46
CA ARG A 221 15.54 -9.81 -2.37
C ARG A 221 14.89 -8.42 -2.49
N LEU A 222 13.57 -8.38 -2.66
CA LEU A 222 12.84 -7.12 -2.74
C LEU A 222 12.95 -6.34 -1.43
N GLU A 223 12.71 -6.97 -0.30
CA GLU A 223 12.77 -6.36 1.03
C GLU A 223 14.18 -5.89 1.40
N THR A 224 15.21 -6.69 1.07
CA THR A 224 16.60 -6.28 1.24
C THR A 224 16.89 -5.04 0.41
N PHE A 225 16.44 -4.99 -0.85
CA PHE A 225 16.61 -3.82 -1.69
C PHE A 225 15.83 -2.61 -1.15
N THR A 226 14.53 -2.75 -0.88
CA THR A 226 13.67 -1.63 -0.44
C THR A 226 14.14 -1.06 0.89
N THR A 227 14.51 -1.91 1.84
CA THR A 227 15.02 -1.47 3.15
C THR A 227 16.37 -0.78 3.04
N SER A 228 17.31 -1.36 2.27
CA SER A 228 18.65 -0.78 2.11
C SER A 228 18.60 0.55 1.38
N TYR A 229 17.86 0.63 0.27
CA TYR A 229 17.77 1.86 -0.51
C TYR A 229 17.12 2.98 0.29
N PHE A 230 16.06 2.69 1.07
CA PHE A 230 15.41 3.71 1.88
C PHE A 230 16.36 4.23 2.96
N ARG A 231 17.06 3.32 3.66
CA ARG A 231 18.03 3.67 4.69
C ARG A 231 19.19 4.52 4.16
N LEU A 232 19.74 4.16 3.01
CA LEU A 232 20.80 4.91 2.32
C LEU A 232 20.28 6.25 1.79
N GLY A 233 19.05 6.26 1.25
CA GLY A 233 18.40 7.44 0.71
C GLY A 233 18.27 8.56 1.73
N LEU A 234 17.99 8.23 3.00
CA LEU A 234 17.93 9.22 4.09
C LEU A 234 19.27 9.91 4.39
N MET A 235 20.41 9.38 3.91
CA MET A 235 21.73 10.01 4.08
C MET A 235 22.09 10.96 2.93
N ILE A 236 21.52 10.77 1.74
CA ILE A 236 21.76 11.62 0.57
C ILE A 236 21.56 13.11 0.88
N PRO A 237 20.42 13.56 1.42
CA PRO A 237 20.23 14.98 1.72
C PRO A 237 21.21 15.49 2.77
N VAL A 238 21.67 14.65 3.70
CA VAL A 238 22.66 15.05 4.72
C VAL A 238 23.99 15.40 4.06
N PHE A 239 24.51 14.52 3.19
CA PHE A 239 25.77 14.76 2.47
C PHE A 239 25.64 15.87 1.42
N ALA A 240 24.52 15.95 0.72
CA ALA A 240 24.29 16.97 -0.30
C ALA A 240 24.20 18.40 0.27
N VAL A 241 23.87 18.51 1.56
CA VAL A 241 23.71 19.78 2.28
C VAL A 241 24.92 20.07 3.17
N LEU A 242 25.79 19.07 3.42
CA LEU A 242 26.94 19.16 4.33
C LEU A 242 27.91 20.31 3.98
N PRO A 243 28.35 20.52 2.72
CA PRO A 243 29.26 21.63 2.41
C PRO A 243 28.69 23.00 2.78
N VAL A 244 27.39 23.19 2.52
CA VAL A 244 26.66 24.44 2.84
C VAL A 244 26.56 24.64 4.35
N TYR A 245 26.35 23.56 5.11
CA TYR A 245 26.37 23.59 6.57
C TYR A 245 27.74 23.96 7.14
N LEU A 246 28.83 23.42 6.58
CA LEU A 246 30.19 23.75 6.99
C LEU A 246 30.55 25.23 6.72
N THR A 247 29.88 25.87 5.76
CA THR A 247 29.98 27.32 5.53
C THR A 247 29.07 28.17 6.43
N HIS A 248 28.39 27.57 7.41
CA HIS A 248 27.45 28.22 8.33
C HIS A 248 26.24 28.93 7.66
N GLN A 249 25.95 28.64 6.39
CA GLN A 249 24.83 29.24 5.67
C GLN A 249 23.47 28.63 6.06
N ILE A 250 23.51 27.44 6.66
CA ILE A 250 22.33 26.69 7.10
C ILE A 250 22.59 26.07 8.47
N SER A 251 21.51 25.81 9.20
CA SER A 251 21.57 25.30 10.56
C SER A 251 21.44 23.76 10.61
N LEU A 252 21.79 23.15 11.74
CA LEU A 252 21.63 21.69 11.93
C LEU A 252 20.17 21.25 11.73
N GLY A 253 19.23 22.04 12.22
CA GLY A 253 17.81 21.83 12.03
C GLY A 253 17.38 21.88 10.57
N ALA A 254 18.05 22.67 9.72
CA ALA A 254 17.78 22.66 8.28
C ALA A 254 18.20 21.33 7.64
N ILE A 255 19.31 20.72 8.08
CA ILE A 255 19.72 19.38 7.64
C ILE A 255 18.67 18.34 8.03
N MET A 256 18.21 18.37 9.29
CA MET A 256 17.19 17.42 9.78
C MET A 256 15.86 17.58 9.04
N GLN A 257 15.47 18.82 8.74
CA GLN A 257 14.27 19.10 7.95
C GLN A 257 14.42 18.62 6.49
N ALA A 258 15.59 18.83 5.86
CA ALA A 258 15.87 18.34 4.52
C ALA A 258 15.85 16.81 4.46
N ARG A 259 16.44 16.13 5.47
CA ARG A 259 16.38 14.67 5.62
C ARG A 259 14.95 14.15 5.70
N ALA A 260 14.12 14.76 6.56
CA ALA A 260 12.72 14.36 6.71
C ALA A 260 11.93 14.58 5.40
N ALA A 261 12.06 15.77 4.79
CA ALA A 261 11.35 16.09 3.56
C ALA A 261 11.76 15.19 2.38
N PHE A 262 13.05 14.85 2.28
CA PHE A 262 13.54 13.87 1.32
C PHE A 262 12.90 12.49 1.53
N GLY A 263 12.85 12.01 2.78
CA GLY A 263 12.20 10.75 3.13
C GLY A 263 10.74 10.70 2.69
N TYR A 264 9.96 11.75 2.95
CA TYR A 264 8.57 11.82 2.49
C TYR A 264 8.42 11.83 0.97
N VAL A 265 9.34 12.46 0.24
CA VAL A 265 9.34 12.39 -1.23
C VAL A 265 9.62 10.95 -1.69
N LEU A 266 10.59 10.26 -1.10
CA LEU A 266 10.87 8.85 -1.44
C LEU A 266 9.68 7.93 -1.14
N ASP A 267 9.08 8.06 0.05
CA ASP A 267 7.91 7.29 0.44
C ASP A 267 6.74 7.52 -0.52
N ALA A 268 6.59 8.76 -1.03
CA ALA A 268 5.50 9.08 -1.92
C ALA A 268 5.54 8.33 -3.26
N PHE A 269 6.73 8.02 -3.77
CA PHE A 269 6.91 7.15 -4.94
C PHE A 269 6.67 5.67 -4.62
N GLY A 270 6.87 5.26 -3.36
CA GLY A 270 6.60 3.89 -2.90
C GLY A 270 5.11 3.55 -2.84
N TRP A 271 4.23 4.55 -2.65
CA TRP A 271 2.79 4.35 -2.45
C TRP A 271 2.11 3.45 -3.49
N PHE A 272 2.47 3.56 -4.77
CA PHE A 272 1.85 2.73 -5.83
C PHE A 272 2.20 1.25 -5.65
N VAL A 273 3.45 0.96 -5.27
CA VAL A 273 3.91 -0.41 -5.01
C VAL A 273 3.20 -0.97 -3.78
N ASP A 274 3.08 -0.17 -2.72
CA ASP A 274 2.42 -0.57 -1.47
C ASP A 274 0.91 -0.81 -1.66
N SER A 275 0.28 0.04 -2.46
CA SER A 275 -1.17 0.00 -2.73
C SER A 275 -1.55 -1.01 -3.81
N TYR A 276 -0.59 -1.58 -4.54
CA TYR A 276 -0.86 -2.49 -5.66
C TYR A 276 -1.74 -3.68 -5.27
N ARG A 277 -1.46 -4.32 -4.13
CA ARG A 277 -2.26 -5.46 -3.65
C ARG A 277 -3.71 -5.05 -3.40
N GLN A 278 -3.91 -3.88 -2.80
CA GLN A 278 -5.24 -3.33 -2.53
C GLN A 278 -5.96 -2.97 -3.83
N LEU A 279 -5.27 -2.37 -4.81
CA LEU A 279 -5.82 -2.02 -6.12
C LEU A 279 -6.31 -3.26 -6.90
N VAL A 280 -5.54 -4.35 -6.89
CA VAL A 280 -5.94 -5.61 -7.54
C VAL A 280 -7.17 -6.22 -6.85
N ALA A 281 -7.18 -6.25 -5.51
CA ALA A 281 -8.32 -6.78 -4.76
C ALA A 281 -9.59 -5.94 -4.97
N TRP A 282 -9.43 -4.61 -5.03
CA TRP A 282 -10.49 -3.66 -5.32
C TRP A 282 -11.05 -3.82 -6.73
N SER A 283 -10.18 -3.90 -7.74
CA SER A 283 -10.57 -4.14 -9.14
C SER A 283 -11.37 -5.43 -9.29
N ALA A 284 -10.91 -6.52 -8.67
CA ALA A 284 -11.62 -7.80 -8.70
C ALA A 284 -13.00 -7.72 -8.03
N THR A 285 -13.14 -6.90 -6.97
CA THR A 285 -14.41 -6.70 -6.27
C THR A 285 -15.39 -5.87 -7.10
N ILE A 286 -14.89 -4.83 -7.79
CA ILE A 286 -15.66 -4.06 -8.77
C ILE A 286 -16.21 -4.97 -9.86
N GLU A 287 -15.35 -5.80 -10.46
CA GLU A 287 -15.74 -6.68 -11.56
C GLU A 287 -16.86 -7.65 -11.16
N ARG A 288 -16.78 -8.24 -9.95
CA ARG A 288 -17.80 -9.14 -9.42
C ARG A 288 -19.14 -8.44 -9.18
N LEU A 289 -19.14 -7.26 -8.57
CA LEU A 289 -20.37 -6.48 -8.36
C LEU A 289 -20.97 -5.93 -9.65
N TRP A 290 -20.12 -5.50 -10.59
CA TRP A 290 -20.53 -5.04 -11.90
C TRP A 290 -21.20 -6.17 -12.70
N THR A 291 -20.60 -7.37 -12.70
CA THR A 291 -21.17 -8.55 -13.35
C THR A 291 -22.50 -8.95 -12.72
N PHE A 292 -22.58 -8.96 -11.38
CA PHE A 292 -23.84 -9.21 -10.67
C PHE A 292 -24.95 -8.21 -11.04
N GLN A 293 -24.61 -6.92 -11.09
CA GLN A 293 -25.54 -5.87 -11.50
C GLN A 293 -25.99 -6.03 -12.96
N GLN A 294 -25.08 -6.37 -13.88
CA GLN A 294 -25.42 -6.65 -15.27
C GLN A 294 -26.36 -7.86 -15.39
N ASN A 295 -26.09 -8.93 -14.65
CA ASN A 295 -26.94 -10.13 -14.62
C ASN A 295 -28.37 -9.80 -14.14
N LEU A 296 -28.51 -8.91 -13.14
CA LEU A 296 -29.82 -8.42 -12.69
C LEU A 296 -30.55 -7.61 -13.78
N HIS A 297 -29.84 -6.76 -14.53
CA HIS A 297 -30.43 -5.94 -15.59
C HIS A 297 -30.80 -6.75 -16.86
N GLN A 298 -30.07 -7.83 -17.16
CA GLN A 298 -30.31 -8.68 -18.33
C GLN A 298 -31.41 -9.74 -18.11
N LEU A 299 -32.09 -9.71 -16.96
CA LEU A 299 -33.26 -10.55 -16.73
C LEU A 299 -34.40 -10.04 -17.62
N PRO A 300 -35.05 -10.93 -18.40
CA PRO A 300 -36.19 -10.55 -19.22
C PRO A 300 -37.25 -9.87 -18.34
N THR A 301 -37.81 -8.75 -18.80
CA THR A 301 -39.03 -8.22 -18.19
C THR A 301 -40.14 -9.27 -18.39
N PRO A 302 -40.98 -9.52 -17.38
CA PRO A 302 -42.08 -10.48 -17.51
C PRO A 302 -43.03 -10.10 -18.65
#